data_AF-A0A815R7X5-F1
#
_entry.id   AF-A0A815R7X5-F1
#
_cell.length_a   1.000
_cell.length_b   1.000
_cell.length_c   1.000
_cell.angle_alpha   90.00
_cell.angle_beta   90.00
_cell.angle_gamma   90.00
#
_symmetry.space_group_name_H-M   'P 1'
#
loop_
_entity.id
_entity.type
_entity.pdbx_description
1 polymer ?
#
loop_
_entity_poly.entity_id
_entity_poly.type
_entity_poly.pdbx_seq_one_letter_code
_entity_poly.pdbx_strand_id
1 'polypeptide(L)'
;MKLLSEKLTSLNIFPARTFGATNDQNTTKRLGQWSTRLYIIFLVITLSILALHTMFKPQTLTKSFPTSSLNVYNDLMHDHGDALQCPCSLISSSYSRYIQIVPIYHQICSSLFVSNEWRMSIIANLLPDLSVYTIKDYRRFISAHLQFLKGLCELSIQSVDQSIHQALSSLLITNQLLSN
;
A
#
# COMPACT_ATOMS: atom_id res chain seq x y z
N MET A 1 -22.29 -45.25 -41.62
CA MET A 1 -21.06 -45.12 -40.79
C MET A 1 -19.80 -45.66 -41.50
N LYS A 2 -19.83 -46.83 -42.16
CA LYS A 2 -18.68 -47.41 -42.90
C LYS A 2 -18.10 -46.51 -44.01
N LEU A 3 -18.96 -45.89 -44.82
CA LEU A 3 -18.54 -45.00 -45.92
C LEU A 3 -17.80 -43.73 -45.45
N LEU A 4 -18.12 -43.27 -44.23
CA LEU A 4 -17.52 -42.08 -43.63
C LEU A 4 -16.13 -42.41 -43.06
N SER A 5 -16.00 -43.57 -42.41
CA SER A 5 -14.72 -44.14 -41.97
C SER A 5 -13.77 -44.36 -43.13
N GLU A 6 -14.24 -44.96 -44.23
CA GLU A 6 -13.41 -45.22 -45.42
C GLU A 6 -12.88 -43.92 -46.03
N LYS A 7 -13.75 -42.92 -46.18
CA LYS A 7 -13.37 -41.61 -46.71
C LYS A 7 -12.36 -40.91 -45.78
N LEU A 8 -12.55 -41.00 -44.46
CA LEU A 8 -11.62 -40.48 -43.45
C LEU A 8 -10.25 -41.18 -43.50
N THR A 9 -10.23 -42.50 -43.72
CA THR A 9 -8.98 -43.27 -43.82
C THR A 9 -8.21 -43.04 -45.13
N SER A 10 -8.88 -42.50 -46.16
CA SER A 10 -8.28 -42.15 -47.44
C SER A 10 -7.73 -40.72 -47.51
N LEU A 11 -8.00 -39.90 -46.48
CA LEU A 11 -7.53 -38.52 -46.42
C LEU A 11 -6.00 -38.47 -46.41
N ASN A 12 -5.46 -37.67 -47.31
CA ASN A 12 -4.05 -37.35 -47.37
C ASN A 12 -3.88 -35.84 -47.53
N ILE A 13 -3.58 -35.17 -46.43
CA ILE A 13 -3.37 -33.71 -46.38
C ILE A 13 -1.98 -33.36 -46.95
N PHE A 14 -1.03 -34.30 -46.92
CA PHE A 14 0.35 -34.09 -47.38
C PHE A 14 0.58 -34.75 -48.77
N PRO A 15 0.58 -33.97 -49.87
CA PRO A 15 0.69 -34.51 -51.22
C PRO A 15 2.08 -35.04 -51.53
N ALA A 16 2.20 -36.00 -52.46
CA ALA A 16 3.47 -36.70 -52.76
C ALA A 16 4.68 -35.79 -53.03
N ARG A 17 4.45 -34.60 -53.60
CA ARG A 17 5.49 -33.58 -53.86
C ARG A 17 6.27 -33.14 -52.61
N THR A 18 5.72 -33.27 -51.41
CA THR A 18 6.41 -32.89 -50.15
C THR A 18 7.45 -33.92 -49.69
N PHE A 19 7.51 -35.11 -50.29
CA PHE A 19 8.36 -36.22 -49.82
C PHE A 19 9.56 -36.53 -50.74
N GLY A 20 9.78 -35.75 -51.79
CA GLY A 20 10.90 -35.92 -52.73
C GLY A 20 10.70 -37.04 -53.76
N ALA A 21 11.29 -36.90 -54.95
CA ALA A 21 11.04 -37.76 -56.12
C ALA A 21 11.76 -39.13 -56.09
N THR A 22 12.30 -39.55 -54.95
CA THR A 22 13.21 -40.71 -54.87
C THR A 22 12.53 -42.02 -54.47
N ASN A 23 11.25 -41.98 -54.05
CA ASN A 23 10.52 -43.14 -53.52
C ASN A 23 9.33 -43.54 -54.39
N ASP A 24 9.02 -44.84 -54.44
CA ASP A 24 7.87 -45.43 -55.15
C ASP A 24 6.53 -44.71 -54.82
N GLN A 25 5.65 -44.56 -55.82
CA GLN A 25 4.40 -43.80 -55.73
C GLN A 25 3.48 -44.33 -54.62
N ASN A 26 3.48 -45.65 -54.40
CA ASN A 26 2.69 -46.29 -53.35
C ASN A 26 3.24 -46.01 -51.94
N THR A 27 4.57 -46.01 -51.80
CA THR A 27 5.27 -45.72 -50.55
C THR A 27 5.03 -44.27 -50.12
N THR A 28 5.11 -43.34 -51.07
CA THR A 28 4.85 -41.92 -50.85
C THR A 28 3.39 -41.66 -50.45
N LYS A 29 2.44 -42.39 -51.05
CA LYS A 29 1.01 -42.32 -50.66
C LYS A 29 0.78 -42.79 -49.22
N ARG A 30 1.43 -43.90 -48.80
CA ARG A 30 1.35 -44.38 -47.41
C ARG A 30 1.94 -43.37 -46.43
N LEU A 31 3.13 -42.82 -46.71
CA LEU A 31 3.77 -41.82 -45.86
C LEU A 31 2.90 -40.58 -45.64
N GLY A 32 2.26 -40.06 -46.69
CA GLY A 32 1.31 -38.95 -46.58
C GLY A 32 0.10 -39.29 -45.70
N GLN A 33 -0.46 -40.49 -45.83
CA GLN A 33 -1.56 -40.96 -44.98
C GLN A 33 -1.16 -41.09 -43.51
N TRP A 34 0.04 -41.62 -43.22
CA TRP A 34 0.56 -41.71 -41.85
C TRP A 34 0.82 -40.34 -41.23
N SER A 35 1.44 -39.43 -41.98
CA SER A 35 1.66 -38.04 -41.55
C SER A 35 0.34 -37.32 -41.27
N THR A 36 -0.67 -37.53 -42.13
CA THR A 36 -2.01 -36.98 -41.94
C THR A 36 -2.67 -37.50 -40.67
N ARG A 37 -2.58 -38.81 -40.39
CA ARG A 37 -3.11 -39.40 -39.15
C ARG A 37 -2.43 -38.83 -37.92
N LEU A 38 -1.10 -38.75 -37.95
CA LEU A 38 -0.30 -38.20 -36.86
C LEU A 38 -0.64 -36.71 -36.61
N TYR A 39 -0.76 -35.91 -37.67
CA TYR A 39 -1.17 -34.52 -37.58
C TYR A 39 -2.57 -34.35 -36.96
N ILE A 40 -3.56 -35.14 -37.41
CA ILE A 40 -4.93 -35.08 -36.85
C ILE A 40 -4.92 -35.47 -35.37
N ILE A 41 -4.17 -36.51 -34.98
CA ILE A 41 -4.02 -36.91 -33.58
C ILE A 41 -3.44 -35.76 -32.75
N PHE A 42 -2.35 -35.13 -33.21
CA PHE A 42 -1.76 -33.99 -32.52
C PHE A 42 -2.72 -32.80 -32.43
N LEU A 43 -3.46 -32.50 -33.51
CA LEU A 43 -4.44 -31.42 -33.55
C LEU A 43 -5.58 -31.65 -32.54
N VAL A 44 -6.09 -32.89 -32.44
CA VAL A 44 -7.12 -33.24 -31.47
C VAL A 44 -6.57 -33.13 -30.05
N ILE A 45 -5.34 -33.59 -29.79
CA ILE A 45 -4.70 -33.49 -28.48
C ILE A 45 -4.53 -32.03 -28.07
N THR A 46 -4.00 -31.16 -28.93
CA THR A 46 -3.77 -29.75 -28.60
C THR A 46 -5.09 -29.00 -28.37
N LEU A 47 -6.11 -29.24 -29.19
CA LEU A 47 -7.45 -28.67 -28.99
C LEU A 47 -8.08 -29.15 -27.68
N SER A 48 -7.89 -30.42 -27.32
CA SER A 48 -8.38 -30.98 -26.06
C SER A 48 -7.70 -30.33 -24.86
N ILE A 49 -6.37 -30.16 -24.89
CA ILE A 49 -5.61 -29.48 -23.83
C ILE A 49 -6.08 -28.03 -23.67
N LEU A 50 -6.25 -27.29 -24.77
CA LEU A 50 -6.74 -25.91 -24.75
C LEU A 50 -8.15 -25.81 -24.17
N ALA A 51 -9.04 -26.73 -24.54
CA ALA A 51 -10.40 -26.79 -24.01
C ALA A 51 -10.39 -27.07 -22.50
N LEU A 52 -9.57 -28.03 -22.04
CA LEU A 52 -9.40 -28.32 -20.61
C LEU A 52 -8.91 -27.09 -19.85
N HIS A 53 -7.86 -26.42 -20.32
CA HIS A 53 -7.35 -25.22 -19.65
C HIS A 53 -8.38 -24.10 -19.55
N THR A 54 -9.27 -23.99 -20.55
CA THR A 54 -10.34 -22.98 -20.54
C THR A 54 -11.42 -23.34 -19.53
N MET A 55 -11.73 -24.63 -19.36
CA MET A 55 -12.74 -25.14 -18.43
C MET A 55 -12.25 -25.16 -16.97
N PHE A 56 -10.99 -25.51 -16.74
CA PHE A 56 -10.38 -25.62 -15.41
C PHE A 56 -9.79 -24.30 -14.90
N LYS A 57 -10.41 -23.16 -15.23
CA LYS A 57 -10.05 -21.91 -14.56
C LYS A 57 -10.57 -21.95 -13.12
N PRO A 58 -9.70 -21.94 -12.09
CA PRO A 58 -10.15 -21.90 -10.72
C PRO A 58 -10.98 -20.63 -10.50
N GLN A 59 -12.18 -20.80 -9.92
CA GLN A 59 -13.00 -19.66 -9.54
C GLN A 59 -12.48 -19.12 -8.20
N THR A 60 -11.88 -17.93 -8.22
CA THR A 60 -11.49 -17.23 -6.99
C THR A 60 -12.74 -16.62 -6.37
N LEU A 61 -13.15 -17.14 -5.22
CA LEU A 61 -14.23 -16.57 -4.42
C LEU A 61 -13.67 -15.50 -3.49
N THR A 62 -13.92 -14.24 -3.84
CA THR A 62 -13.56 -13.09 -2.98
C THR A 62 -14.59 -12.98 -1.85
N LYS A 63 -14.15 -13.17 -0.60
CA LYS A 63 -14.96 -12.86 0.57
C LYS A 63 -14.58 -11.47 1.10
N SER A 64 -15.57 -10.59 1.20
CA SER A 64 -15.41 -9.23 1.72
C SER A 64 -15.78 -9.19 3.20
N PHE A 65 -14.92 -8.57 4.01
CA PHE A 65 -15.16 -8.31 5.42
C PHE A 65 -15.30 -6.80 5.63
N PRO A 66 -16.48 -6.29 6.04
CA PRO A 66 -16.66 -4.87 6.29
C PRO A 66 -15.97 -4.48 7.62
N THR A 67 -15.08 -3.48 7.54
CA THR A 67 -14.48 -2.74 8.67
C THR A 67 -14.05 -3.63 9.85
N SER A 68 -12.92 -4.32 9.67
CA SER A 68 -12.27 -5.08 10.74
C SER A 68 -11.51 -4.14 11.68
N SER A 69 -11.62 -4.39 12.99
CA SER A 69 -10.68 -3.80 13.97
C SER A 69 -9.23 -4.24 13.65
N LEU A 70 -8.24 -3.52 14.16
CA LEU A 70 -6.82 -3.86 13.96
C LEU A 70 -6.49 -5.30 14.36
N ASN A 71 -7.14 -5.81 15.41
CA ASN A 71 -6.95 -7.18 15.87
C ASN A 71 -7.42 -8.20 14.82
N VAL A 72 -8.60 -7.98 14.25
CA VAL A 72 -9.15 -8.86 13.20
C VAL A 72 -8.28 -8.81 11.93
N TYR A 73 -7.72 -7.64 11.60
CA TYR A 73 -6.73 -7.55 10.51
C TYR A 73 -5.48 -8.39 10.81
N ASN A 74 -4.93 -8.30 12.02
CA ASN A 74 -3.76 -9.07 12.42
C ASN A 74 -4.03 -10.57 12.39
N ASP A 75 -5.20 -11.00 12.85
CA ASP A 75 -5.62 -12.40 12.82
C ASP A 75 -5.75 -12.91 11.37
N LEU A 76 -6.41 -12.14 10.49
CA LEU A 76 -6.55 -12.48 9.08
C LEU A 76 -5.20 -12.49 8.35
N MET A 77 -4.30 -11.57 8.69
CA MET A 77 -2.95 -11.53 8.14
C MET A 77 -2.13 -12.74 8.60
N HIS A 78 -2.31 -13.18 9.84
CA HIS A 78 -1.69 -14.40 10.34
C HIS A 78 -2.19 -15.65 9.59
N ASP A 79 -3.50 -15.75 9.37
CA ASP A 79 -4.13 -16.93 8.76
C ASP A 79 -3.97 -17.00 7.24
N HIS A 80 -3.93 -15.86 6.55
CA HIS A 80 -3.97 -15.78 5.08
C HIS A 80 -2.74 -15.15 4.43
N GLY A 81 -1.87 -14.51 5.20
CA GLY A 81 -0.60 -13.93 4.73
C GLY A 81 -0.75 -13.11 3.43
N ASP A 82 0.10 -13.40 2.46
CA ASP A 82 0.15 -12.69 1.17
C ASP A 82 -1.09 -12.87 0.27
N ALA A 83 -1.95 -13.86 0.58
CA ALA A 83 -3.22 -14.02 -0.13
C ALA A 83 -4.27 -12.99 0.30
N LEU A 84 -4.08 -12.33 1.45
CA LEU A 84 -4.95 -11.28 1.94
C LEU A 84 -4.69 -9.98 1.16
N GLN A 85 -5.71 -9.51 0.43
CA GLN A 85 -5.66 -8.20 -0.22
C GLN A 85 -6.46 -7.21 0.62
N CYS A 86 -5.86 -6.05 0.92
CA CYS A 86 -6.50 -4.94 1.61
C CYS A 86 -6.47 -3.68 0.72
N PRO A 87 -7.30 -3.64 -0.34
CA PRO A 87 -7.32 -2.49 -1.21
C PRO A 87 -7.98 -1.30 -0.51
N CYS A 88 -7.44 -0.11 -0.73
CA CYS A 88 -7.99 1.12 -0.19
C CYS A 88 -9.12 1.65 -1.08
N SER A 89 -10.18 2.17 -0.47
CA SER A 89 -11.31 2.79 -1.19
C SER A 89 -10.95 4.16 -1.80
N LEU A 90 -9.95 4.84 -1.25
CA LEU A 90 -9.50 6.17 -1.67
C LEU A 90 -8.01 6.12 -2.00
N ILE A 91 -7.59 6.83 -3.05
CA ILE A 91 -6.17 6.93 -3.47
C ILE A 91 -5.31 7.70 -2.47
N SER A 92 -5.94 8.65 -1.77
CA SER A 92 -5.29 9.42 -0.74
C SER A 92 -6.26 9.75 0.38
N SER A 93 -5.71 9.87 1.58
CA SER A 93 -6.45 10.27 2.76
C SER A 93 -5.57 11.14 3.64
N SER A 94 -6.15 12.18 4.24
CA SER A 94 -5.42 13.00 5.22
C SER A 94 -5.01 12.15 6.43
N TYR A 95 -3.81 12.38 6.95
CA TYR A 95 -3.32 11.73 8.17
C TYR A 95 -4.21 12.00 9.38
N SER A 96 -4.88 13.15 9.43
CA SER A 96 -5.85 13.51 10.48
C SER A 96 -6.97 12.49 10.70
N ARG A 97 -7.29 11.64 9.70
CA ARG A 97 -8.32 10.60 9.84
C ARG A 97 -7.88 9.40 10.68
N TYR A 98 -6.57 9.16 10.77
CA TYR A 98 -6.03 7.93 11.36
C TYR A 98 -5.07 8.20 12.51
N ILE A 99 -4.45 9.38 12.56
CA ILE A 99 -3.44 9.74 13.55
C ILE A 99 -3.93 10.90 14.40
N GLN A 100 -3.79 10.74 15.71
CA GLN A 100 -3.94 11.82 16.68
C GLN A 100 -2.61 12.06 17.38
N ILE A 101 -2.10 13.29 17.32
CA ILE A 101 -0.86 13.69 18.00
C ILE A 101 -1.24 14.60 19.15
N VAL A 102 -0.89 14.22 20.37
CA VAL A 102 -1.11 15.02 21.59
C VAL A 102 0.24 15.39 22.19
N PRO A 103 0.74 16.62 21.99
CA PRO A 103 2.02 17.02 22.53
C PRO A 103 1.96 17.20 24.04
N ILE A 104 3.01 16.78 24.74
CA ILE A 104 3.20 17.02 26.17
C ILE A 104 4.34 18.02 26.32
N TYR A 105 4.02 19.22 26.78
CA TYR A 105 5.00 20.28 26.99
C TYR A 105 5.62 20.18 28.39
N HIS A 106 6.82 20.76 28.55
CA HIS A 106 7.50 20.79 29.83
C HIS A 106 6.66 21.53 30.89
N GLN A 107 6.59 21.01 32.11
CA GLN A 107 5.75 21.54 33.20
C GLN A 107 6.02 23.02 33.54
N ILE A 108 7.23 23.50 33.24
CA ILE A 108 7.58 24.92 33.41
C ILE A 108 6.70 25.85 32.57
N CYS A 109 6.23 25.39 31.41
CA CYS A 109 5.38 26.18 30.51
C CYS A 109 3.92 26.27 30.95
N SER A 110 3.52 25.50 31.97
CA SER A 110 2.23 25.62 32.66
C SER A 110 2.38 26.13 34.11
N SER A 111 3.59 26.54 34.49
CA SER A 111 3.89 27.01 35.85
C SER A 111 3.65 28.51 36.02
N LEU A 112 3.66 28.95 37.29
CA LEU A 112 3.57 30.38 37.64
C LEU A 112 4.68 31.23 36.99
N PHE A 113 5.84 30.66 36.68
CA PHE A 113 7.00 31.38 36.12
C PHE A 113 6.74 32.00 34.74
N VAL A 114 5.80 31.45 33.97
CA VAL A 114 5.41 31.97 32.65
C VAL A 114 4.06 32.70 32.68
N SER A 115 3.40 32.74 33.84
CA SER A 115 2.11 33.43 34.01
C SER A 115 2.27 34.96 33.97
N ASN A 116 1.24 35.64 33.47
CA ASN A 116 1.20 37.10 33.48
C ASN A 116 1.08 37.68 34.90
N GLU A 117 0.47 36.93 35.82
CA GLU A 117 0.24 37.31 37.22
C GLU A 117 1.55 37.40 37.99
N TRP A 118 2.42 36.40 37.85
CA TRP A 118 3.73 36.39 38.48
C TRP A 118 4.61 37.56 38.01
N ARG A 119 4.54 37.89 36.72
CA ARG A 119 5.24 39.05 36.16
C ARG A 119 4.81 40.35 36.86
N MET A 120 3.51 40.55 37.05
CA MET A 120 3.00 41.75 37.75
C MET A 120 3.44 41.78 39.21
N SER A 121 3.48 40.63 39.89
CA SER A 121 3.97 40.53 41.27
C SER A 121 5.46 40.89 41.40
N ILE A 122 6.33 40.41 40.50
CA ILE A 122 7.75 40.78 40.48
C ILE A 122 7.89 42.29 40.21
N ILE A 123 7.15 42.82 39.25
CA ILE A 123 7.21 44.25 38.90
C ILE A 123 6.80 45.11 40.11
N ALA A 124 5.72 44.75 40.80
CA ALA A 124 5.23 45.51 41.94
C ALA A 124 6.15 45.43 43.17
N ASN A 125 6.76 44.27 43.43
CA ASN A 125 7.48 44.01 44.69
C ASN A 125 9.00 44.19 44.60
N LEU A 126 9.61 44.04 43.41
CA LEU A 126 11.07 44.15 43.26
C LEU A 126 11.53 45.46 42.63
N LEU A 127 10.76 46.07 41.73
CA LEU A 127 11.20 47.27 41.00
C LEU A 127 11.38 48.55 41.85
N PRO A 128 10.56 48.83 42.88
CA PRO A 128 10.68 50.07 43.65
C PRO A 128 12.03 50.24 44.37
N ASP A 129 12.72 49.13 44.69
CA ASP A 129 13.90 49.10 45.56
C ASP A 129 15.16 48.51 44.89
N LEU A 130 15.26 48.55 43.54
CA LEU A 130 16.46 48.03 42.86
C LEU A 130 17.77 48.70 43.29
N SER A 131 17.70 49.92 43.83
CA SER A 131 18.85 50.66 44.37
C SER A 131 19.46 49.99 45.61
N VAL A 132 18.67 49.20 46.36
CA VAL A 132 19.11 48.44 47.55
C VAL A 132 19.96 47.23 47.15
N TYR A 133 19.76 46.68 45.95
CA TYR A 133 20.45 45.50 45.47
C TYR A 133 21.68 45.84 44.64
N THR A 134 22.81 45.17 44.94
CA THR A 134 24.05 45.32 44.17
C THR A 134 23.85 44.97 42.70
N ILE A 135 24.65 45.56 41.80
CA ILE A 135 24.53 45.34 40.34
C ILE A 135 24.69 43.86 39.96
N LYS A 136 25.40 43.07 40.78
CA LYS A 136 25.61 41.62 40.56
C LYS A 136 24.48 40.74 41.10
N ASP A 137 23.45 41.31 41.72
CA ASP A 137 22.34 40.53 42.26
C ASP A 137 21.44 39.98 41.14
N TYR A 138 21.32 38.65 41.07
CA TYR A 138 20.51 37.95 40.06
C TYR A 138 19.04 38.40 40.06
N ARG A 139 18.51 38.87 41.20
CA ARG A 139 17.14 39.38 41.32
C ARG A 139 16.87 40.56 40.37
N ARG A 140 17.91 41.31 39.96
CA ARG A 140 17.78 42.35 38.94
C ARG A 140 17.51 41.81 37.53
N PHE A 141 17.93 40.57 37.26
CA PHE A 141 17.84 39.94 35.93
C PHE A 141 16.72 38.89 35.84
N ILE A 142 16.14 38.46 36.97
CA ILE A 142 15.15 37.39 37.00
C ILE A 142 13.92 37.70 36.12
N SER A 143 13.46 38.95 36.10
CA SER A 143 12.34 39.38 35.25
C SER A 143 12.62 39.14 33.76
N ALA A 144 13.81 39.51 33.28
CA ALA A 144 14.21 39.30 31.89
C ALA A 144 14.33 37.82 31.55
N HIS A 145 14.90 37.00 32.44
CA HIS A 145 14.98 35.54 32.24
C HIS A 145 13.61 34.88 32.20
N LEU A 146 12.66 35.30 33.05
CA LEU A 146 11.30 34.77 33.05
C LEU A 146 10.53 35.17 31.79
N GLN A 147 10.73 36.40 31.29
CA GLN A 147 10.18 36.81 29.99
C GLN A 147 10.76 35.98 28.84
N PHE A 148 12.06 35.72 28.86
CA PHE A 148 12.70 34.86 27.88
C PHE A 148 12.16 33.43 27.94
N LEU A 149 12.02 32.85 29.14
CA LEU A 149 11.42 31.53 29.35
C LEU A 149 9.99 31.47 28.81
N LYS A 150 9.18 32.49 29.07
CA LYS A 150 7.82 32.58 28.53
C LYS A 150 7.83 32.56 27.01
N GLY A 151 8.68 33.37 26.37
CA GLY A 151 8.83 33.40 24.91
C GLY A 151 9.28 32.05 24.34
N LEU A 152 10.20 31.35 25.01
CA LEU A 152 10.61 29.99 24.60
C LEU A 152 9.44 28.99 24.67
N CYS A 153 8.64 29.04 25.74
CA CYS A 153 7.46 28.18 25.87
C CYS A 153 6.44 28.47 24.77
N GLU A 154 6.11 29.74 24.53
CA GLU A 154 5.17 30.15 23.47
C GLU A 154 5.66 29.71 22.09
N LEU A 155 6.93 29.97 21.76
CA LEU A 155 7.54 29.57 20.49
C LEU A 155 7.55 28.05 20.32
N SER A 156 7.89 27.31 21.37
CA SER A 156 7.89 25.84 21.34
C SER A 156 6.49 25.29 21.09
N ILE A 157 5.48 25.80 21.81
CA ILE A 157 4.08 25.39 21.63
C ILE A 157 3.63 25.67 20.20
N GLN A 158 3.83 26.89 19.72
CA GLN A 158 3.42 27.32 18.39
C GLN A 158 4.11 26.51 17.28
N SER A 159 5.42 26.29 17.40
CA SER A 159 6.20 25.53 16.41
C SER A 159 5.73 24.08 16.31
N VAL A 160 5.48 23.44 17.47
CA VAL A 160 4.98 22.07 17.52
C VAL A 160 3.57 21.99 16.96
N ASP A 161 2.67 22.88 17.34
CA ASP A 161 1.28 22.89 16.87
C ASP A 161 1.20 23.12 15.36
N GLN A 162 1.99 24.05 14.83
CA GLN A 162 2.11 24.28 13.39
C GLN A 162 2.65 23.04 12.66
N SER A 163 3.67 22.37 13.22
CA SER A 163 4.23 21.15 12.64
C SER A 163 3.21 20.01 12.63
N ILE A 164 2.44 19.86 13.72
CA ILE A 164 1.35 18.88 13.83
C ILE A 164 0.27 19.19 12.79
N HIS A 165 -0.19 20.44 12.69
CA HIS A 165 -1.18 20.84 11.71
C HIS A 165 -0.72 20.53 10.28
N GLN A 166 0.53 20.86 9.95
CA GLN A 166 1.12 20.54 8.65
C GLN A 166 1.15 19.02 8.40
N ALA A 167 1.65 18.23 9.35
CA ALA A 167 1.71 16.78 9.22
C ALA A 167 0.32 16.16 9.06
N LEU A 168 -0.65 16.55 9.89
CA LEU A 168 -2.02 16.00 9.83
C LEU A 168 -2.77 16.44 8.56
N SER A 169 -2.45 17.62 8.00
CA SER A 169 -2.99 18.08 6.72
C SER A 169 -2.41 17.36 5.51
N SER A 170 -1.24 16.74 5.66
CA SER A 170 -0.60 16.00 4.58
C SER A 170 -1.38 14.71 4.24
N LEU A 171 -1.16 14.21 3.02
CA LEU A 171 -1.89 13.06 2.47
C LEU A 171 -1.06 11.78 2.59
N LEU A 172 -1.67 10.74 3.12
CA LEU A 172 -1.23 9.36 2.97
C LEU A 172 -1.68 8.87 1.60
N ILE A 173 -0.74 8.46 0.74
CA ILE A 173 -1.02 7.93 -0.60
C ILE A 173 -0.92 6.41 -0.54
N THR A 174 -1.94 5.72 -1.05
CA THR A 174 -1.93 4.26 -1.21
C THR A 174 -1.58 3.86 -2.63
N ASN A 175 -0.85 2.76 -2.77
CA ASN A 175 -0.51 2.16 -4.05
C ASN A 175 -1.48 1.04 -4.47
N GLN A 176 -2.36 0.59 -3.56
CA GLN A 176 -3.31 -0.49 -3.79
C GLN A 176 -4.73 0.03 -3.64
N LEU A 177 -5.38 0.28 -4.77
CA LEU A 177 -6.77 0.73 -4.86
C LEU A 177 -7.72 -0.46 -4.96
N LEU A 178 -8.90 -0.32 -4.38
CA LEU A 178 -10.03 -1.23 -4.59
C LEU A 178 -10.45 -1.11 -6.07
N SER A 179 -10.02 -2.07 -6.90
CA SER A 179 -10.54 -2.19 -8.25
C SER A 179 -11.99 -2.66 -8.16
N ASN A 180 -12.90 -1.87 -8.72
CA ASN A 180 -14.20 -2.38 -9.14
C ASN A 180 -14.01 -3.46 -10.22
#